data_AF-A0A3D2V6T8-F1
#
_entry.id   AF-A0A3D2V6T8-F1
#
_cell.length_a   1.000
_cell.length_b   1.000
_cell.length_c   1.000
_cell.angle_alpha   90.00
_cell.angle_beta   90.00
_cell.angle_gamma   90.00
#
_symmetry.space_group_name_H-M   'P 1'
#
loop_
_entity.id
_entity.type
_entity.pdbx_description
1 polymer ?
#
loop_
_entity_poly.entity_id
_entity_poly.type
_entity_poly.pdbx_seq_one_letter_code
_entity_poly.pdbx_strand_id
1 'polypeptide(L)'
;ANYGWSMREGSYGFNNGHKPATTEATEPVWEYDHQIGKSITGGHIYRGKAIPELRGAYIYADFISGRVWALKYNAKKGVVTENIGLQNAGTPILSFGLAEDGEMYYTVESVTGKSIFKLVK
;
A
#
# COMPACT_ATOMS: atom_id res chain seq x y z
N ALA A 1 6.95 -18.08 -3.70
CA ALA A 1 7.71 -17.19 -4.61
C ALA A 1 8.99 -16.75 -3.89
N ASN A 2 10.09 -16.58 -4.62
CA ASN A 2 11.32 -15.99 -4.09
C ASN A 2 11.32 -14.50 -4.42
N TYR A 3 11.43 -13.63 -3.40
CA TYR A 3 11.45 -12.17 -3.59
C TYR A 3 12.87 -11.58 -3.53
N GLY A 4 13.92 -12.42 -3.48
CA GLY A 4 15.30 -11.99 -3.67
C GLY A 4 16.02 -11.42 -2.44
N TRP A 5 15.46 -11.54 -1.24
CA TRP A 5 16.16 -11.15 -0.01
C TRP A 5 17.41 -12.03 0.23
N SER A 6 18.56 -11.51 0.66
CA SER A 6 18.87 -10.09 0.98
C SER A 6 19.58 -9.35 -0.16
N MET A 7 19.49 -9.86 -1.39
CA MET A 7 20.19 -9.27 -2.55
C MET A 7 19.39 -8.11 -3.18
N ARG A 8 18.08 -8.03 -2.94
CA ARG A 8 17.18 -7.03 -3.52
C ARG A 8 16.39 -6.24 -2.48
N GLU A 9 16.01 -5.02 -2.85
CA GLU A 9 14.93 -4.22 -2.26
C GLU A 9 14.03 -3.76 -3.41
N GLY A 10 12.85 -4.38 -3.54
CA GLY A 10 12.03 -4.22 -4.74
C GLY A 10 12.76 -4.74 -5.99
N SER A 11 12.74 -3.94 -7.06
CA SER A 11 13.44 -4.25 -8.31
C SER A 11 14.95 -3.97 -8.24
N TYR A 12 15.43 -3.25 -7.22
CA TYR A 12 16.80 -2.76 -7.08
C TYR A 12 17.70 -3.69 -6.25
N GLY A 13 19.01 -3.52 -6.36
CA GLY A 13 19.97 -4.16 -5.46
C GLY A 13 19.88 -3.59 -4.05
N PHE A 14 19.99 -4.46 -3.04
CA PHE A 14 19.99 -4.05 -1.64
C PHE A 14 21.13 -3.05 -1.33
N ASN A 15 20.93 -2.19 -0.32
CA ASN A 15 21.88 -1.16 0.12
C ASN A 15 22.24 -0.11 -0.97
N ASN A 16 21.22 0.46 -1.62
CA ASN A 16 21.37 1.41 -2.74
C ASN A 16 22.18 0.86 -3.92
N GLY A 17 22.11 -0.45 -4.15
CA GLY A 17 22.60 -1.05 -5.38
C GLY A 17 21.77 -0.52 -6.55
N HIS A 18 22.22 0.55 -7.20
CA HIS A 18 21.56 1.16 -8.36
C HIS A 18 21.47 0.23 -9.58
N LYS A 19 22.04 -0.96 -9.49
CA LYS A 19 21.95 -2.00 -10.51
C LYS A 19 20.79 -2.93 -10.17
N PRO A 20 19.98 -3.36 -11.16
CA PRO A 20 19.04 -4.44 -10.99
C PRO A 20 19.77 -5.64 -10.39
N ALA A 21 19.17 -6.24 -9.37
CA ALA A 21 19.82 -7.38 -8.76
C ALA A 21 19.85 -8.57 -9.74
N THR A 22 20.92 -9.33 -9.68
CA THR A 22 21.18 -10.44 -10.62
C THR A 22 20.53 -11.75 -10.18
N THR A 23 19.83 -11.76 -9.05
CA THR A 23 19.14 -12.95 -8.53
C THR A 23 17.79 -13.13 -9.22
N GLU A 24 17.53 -14.34 -9.69
CA GLU A 24 16.20 -14.73 -10.16
C GLU A 24 15.19 -14.59 -9.00
N ALA A 25 14.29 -13.62 -9.14
CA ALA A 25 13.28 -13.29 -8.15
C ALA A 25 11.98 -12.86 -8.84
N THR A 26 10.89 -12.99 -8.11
CA THR A 26 9.58 -12.49 -8.54
C THR A 26 9.57 -10.97 -8.47
N GLU A 27 9.30 -10.33 -9.60
CA GLU A 27 9.21 -8.86 -9.68
C GLU A 27 8.03 -8.31 -8.88
N PRO A 28 8.17 -7.13 -8.27
CA PRO A 28 7.07 -6.49 -7.55
C PRO A 28 5.95 -6.08 -8.51
N VAL A 29 4.70 -6.20 -8.05
CA VAL A 29 3.54 -5.65 -8.78
C VAL A 29 3.57 -4.12 -8.78
N TRP A 30 4.05 -3.54 -7.68
CA TRP A 30 4.16 -2.10 -7.49
C TRP A 30 5.26 -1.81 -6.48
N GLU A 31 5.99 -0.73 -6.70
CA GLU A 31 7.02 -0.21 -5.80
C GLU A 31 7.11 1.31 -5.98
N TYR A 32 7.78 1.99 -5.05
CA TYR A 32 8.09 3.40 -5.16
C TYR A 32 9.42 3.71 -4.47
N ASP A 33 10.08 4.77 -4.95
CA ASP A 33 11.35 5.23 -4.40
C ASP A 33 11.21 5.81 -2.99
N HIS A 34 12.31 5.79 -2.24
CA HIS A 34 12.37 6.31 -0.89
C HIS A 34 12.14 7.83 -0.75
N GLN A 35 12.12 8.60 -1.84
CA GLN A 35 11.67 10.00 -1.86
C GLN A 35 10.13 10.12 -1.78
N ILE A 36 9.40 9.06 -2.14
CA ILE A 36 7.92 9.01 -2.14
C ILE A 36 7.38 8.45 -0.83
N GLY A 37 7.99 7.41 -0.26
CA GLY A 37 7.63 6.83 1.04
C GLY A 37 8.80 6.02 1.59
N LYS A 38 8.65 5.34 2.72
CA LYS A 38 9.77 4.61 3.38
C LYS A 38 9.41 3.22 3.88
N SER A 39 8.14 2.92 4.07
CA SER A 39 7.71 1.68 4.70
C SER A 39 6.23 1.43 4.38
N ILE A 40 5.96 0.53 3.44
CA ILE A 40 4.60 0.11 3.11
C ILE A 40 4.02 -0.67 4.29
N THR A 41 2.97 -0.15 4.94
CA THR A 41 2.19 -0.90 5.94
C THR A 41 1.41 -2.05 5.29
N GLY A 42 0.99 -1.86 4.03
CA GLY A 42 0.05 -2.74 3.32
C GLY A 42 -1.40 -2.30 3.52
N GLY A 43 -2.35 -3.18 3.21
CA GLY A 43 -3.77 -2.92 3.41
C GLY A 43 -4.68 -3.96 2.75
N HIS A 44 -5.80 -3.53 2.18
CA HIS A 44 -6.90 -4.42 1.76
C HIS A 44 -7.55 -3.97 0.44
N ILE A 45 -8.25 -4.89 -0.23
CA ILE A 45 -9.12 -4.54 -1.36
C ILE A 45 -10.40 -3.87 -0.84
N TYR A 46 -10.68 -2.65 -1.28
CA TYR A 46 -11.90 -1.94 -0.92
C TYR A 46 -13.12 -2.54 -1.63
N ARG A 47 -14.18 -2.87 -0.88
CA ARG A 47 -15.41 -3.50 -1.38
C ARG A 47 -16.68 -2.73 -1.05
N GLY A 48 -16.54 -1.61 -0.36
CA GLY A 48 -17.63 -0.74 0.07
C GLY A 48 -18.37 -0.11 -1.10
N LYS A 49 -19.43 0.61 -0.74
CA LYS A 49 -20.31 1.33 -1.67
C LYS A 49 -20.21 2.84 -1.50
N ALA A 50 -19.67 3.32 -0.38
CA ALA A 50 -19.54 4.75 -0.10
C ALA A 50 -18.56 5.46 -1.04
N ILE A 51 -17.54 4.75 -1.53
CA ILE A 51 -16.53 5.30 -2.46
C ILE A 51 -16.44 4.41 -3.73
N PRO A 52 -17.43 4.44 -4.63
CA PRO A 52 -17.54 3.52 -5.77
C PRO A 52 -16.29 3.42 -6.66
N GLU A 53 -15.57 4.53 -6.83
CA GLU A 53 -14.35 4.64 -7.63
C GLU A 53 -13.16 3.83 -7.09
N LEU A 54 -13.18 3.46 -5.81
CA LEU A 54 -12.15 2.65 -5.17
C LEU A 54 -12.52 1.17 -5.14
N ARG A 55 -13.74 0.80 -5.54
CA ARG A 55 -14.19 -0.59 -5.48
C ARG A 55 -13.29 -1.49 -6.33
N GLY A 56 -12.68 -2.48 -5.67
CA GLY A 56 -11.72 -3.41 -6.29
C GLY A 56 -10.27 -2.92 -6.30
N ALA A 57 -9.99 -1.69 -5.87
CA ALA A 57 -8.63 -1.20 -5.69
C ALA A 57 -8.02 -1.73 -4.38
N TYR A 58 -6.71 -1.99 -4.39
CA TYR A 58 -5.94 -2.29 -3.19
C TYR A 58 -5.56 -0.99 -2.49
N ILE A 59 -6.14 -0.77 -1.31
CA ILE A 59 -5.82 0.38 -0.48
C ILE A 59 -4.62 0.02 0.37
N TYR A 60 -3.60 0.87 0.36
CA TYR A 60 -2.40 0.68 1.17
C TYR A 60 -1.88 2.02 1.67
N ALA A 61 -1.07 1.97 2.72
CA ALA A 61 -0.43 3.15 3.29
C ALA A 61 1.08 3.00 3.42
N ASP A 62 1.73 4.15 3.60
CA ASP A 62 3.11 4.25 4.02
C ASP A 62 3.18 4.74 5.47
N PHE A 63 3.84 3.95 6.32
CA PHE A 63 3.91 4.19 7.76
C PHE A 63 4.58 5.52 8.11
N ILE A 64 5.64 5.90 7.40
CA ILE A 64 6.43 7.11 7.75
C ILE A 64 5.78 8.39 7.21
N SER A 65 5.30 8.38 5.96
CA SER A 65 4.71 9.57 5.35
C SER A 65 3.22 9.77 5.64
N GLY A 66 2.54 8.73 6.16
CA GLY A 66 1.09 8.72 6.39
C GLY A 66 0.24 8.71 5.12
N ARG A 67 0.89 8.70 3.94
CA ARG A 67 0.22 8.71 2.64
C ARG A 67 -0.56 7.42 2.43
N VAL A 68 -1.72 7.55 1.80
CA VAL A 68 -2.61 6.45 1.48
C VAL A 68 -2.88 6.48 -0.02
N TRP A 69 -2.91 5.31 -0.64
CA TRP A 69 -3.20 5.16 -2.05
C TRP A 69 -4.19 4.04 -2.31
N ALA A 70 -4.83 4.10 -3.48
CA ALA A 70 -5.63 3.03 -4.05
C ALA A 70 -5.00 2.55 -5.37
N LEU A 71 -4.44 1.34 -5.34
CA LEU A 71 -3.82 0.71 -6.49
C LEU A 71 -4.86 -0.11 -7.27
N LYS A 72 -5.14 0.26 -8.52
CA LYS A 72 -5.97 -0.53 -9.42
C LYS A 72 -5.08 -1.46 -10.25
N TYR A 73 -5.44 -2.74 -10.26
CA TYR A 73 -4.68 -3.79 -10.91
C TYR A 73 -5.57 -4.63 -11.84
N ASN A 74 -5.10 -4.85 -13.06
CA ASN A 74 -5.75 -5.76 -14.00
C ASN A 74 -5.10 -7.14 -13.95
N ALA A 75 -5.70 -8.05 -13.18
CA ALA A 75 -5.18 -9.40 -12.99
C ALA A 75 -5.10 -10.24 -14.28
N LYS A 76 -5.94 -9.97 -15.29
CA LYS A 76 -5.88 -10.70 -16.56
C LYS A 76 -4.67 -10.30 -17.41
N LYS A 77 -4.30 -9.02 -17.35
CA LYS A 77 -3.15 -8.47 -18.09
C LYS A 77 -1.86 -8.46 -17.27
N GLY A 78 -1.96 -8.70 -15.98
CA GLY A 78 -0.82 -8.69 -15.07
C GLY A 78 -0.25 -7.29 -14.77
N VAL A 79 -1.01 -6.22 -15.01
CA VAL A 79 -0.51 -4.83 -14.95
C VAL A 79 -1.29 -3.94 -14.00
N VAL A 80 -0.58 -3.03 -13.33
CA VAL A 80 -1.18 -1.88 -12.64
C VAL A 80 -1.76 -0.93 -13.69
N THR A 81 -2.99 -0.49 -13.47
CA THR A 81 -3.67 0.45 -14.38
C THR A 81 -3.73 1.86 -13.83
N GLU A 82 -3.71 2.03 -12.50
CA GLU A 82 -3.81 3.33 -11.85
C GLU A 82 -3.31 3.24 -10.41
N ASN A 83 -2.69 4.31 -9.89
CA ASN A 83 -2.42 4.47 -8.47
C ASN A 83 -2.94 5.83 -8.00
N ILE A 84 -4.06 5.82 -7.27
CA ILE A 84 -4.77 7.04 -6.87
C ILE A 84 -4.30 7.46 -5.48
N GLY A 85 -3.80 8.68 -5.34
CA GLY A 85 -3.52 9.26 -4.02
C GLY A 85 -4.82 9.60 -3.29
N LEU A 86 -4.94 9.17 -2.04
CA LEU A 86 -6.05 9.50 -1.14
C LEU A 86 -5.61 10.57 -0.13
N GLN A 87 -6.55 11.11 0.65
CA GLN A 87 -6.23 12.06 1.70
C GLN A 87 -5.24 11.44 2.69
N ASN A 88 -4.14 12.16 2.94
CA ASN A 88 -3.12 11.72 3.90
C ASN A 88 -3.74 11.69 5.30
N ALA A 89 -3.58 10.59 6.03
CA ALA A 89 -4.08 10.48 7.39
C ALA A 89 -3.34 11.41 8.36
N GLY A 90 -2.18 11.94 7.98
CA GLY A 90 -1.33 12.83 8.78
C GLY A 90 -0.64 12.13 9.95
N THR A 91 -0.84 10.82 10.09
CA THR A 91 -0.34 9.98 11.17
C THR A 91 0.01 8.59 10.62
N PRO A 92 0.97 7.87 11.20
CA PRO A 92 1.27 6.50 10.82
C PRO A 92 0.04 5.58 10.90
N ILE A 93 -0.29 4.97 9.76
CA ILE A 93 -1.31 3.92 9.71
C ILE A 93 -0.66 2.59 10.06
N LEU A 94 -1.20 1.93 11.07
CA LEU A 94 -0.71 0.66 11.62
C LEU A 94 -1.33 -0.55 10.93
N SER A 95 -2.61 -0.48 10.58
CA SER A 95 -3.33 -1.55 9.93
C SER A 95 -4.62 -1.05 9.28
N PHE A 96 -5.20 -1.87 8.42
CA PHE A 96 -6.51 -1.67 7.82
C PHE A 96 -7.45 -2.79 8.25
N GLY A 97 -8.74 -2.47 8.35
CA GLY A 97 -9.81 -3.42 8.62
C GLY A 97 -11.01 -3.17 7.71
N LEU A 98 -11.81 -4.21 7.48
CA LEU A 98 -13.05 -4.13 6.72
C LEU A 98 -14.23 -4.39 7.67
N ALA A 99 -15.30 -3.62 7.52
CA ALA A 99 -16.59 -3.94 8.12
C ALA A 99 -17.36 -4.93 7.21
N GLU A 100 -18.47 -5.48 7.73
CA GLU A 100 -19.30 -6.46 7.00
C GLU A 100 -19.89 -5.92 5.70
N ASP A 101 -20.11 -4.60 5.62
CA ASP A 101 -20.60 -3.90 4.43
C ASP A 101 -19.50 -3.66 3.37
N GLY A 102 -18.26 -4.04 3.68
CA GLY A 102 -17.08 -3.84 2.83
C GLY A 102 -16.46 -2.45 2.94
N GLU A 103 -17.00 -1.57 3.79
CA GLU A 103 -16.37 -0.29 4.12
C GLU A 103 -15.07 -0.51 4.88
N MET A 104 -14.13 0.41 4.68
CA MET A 104 -12.78 0.27 5.20
C MET A 104 -12.54 1.20 6.37
N TYR A 105 -11.77 0.71 7.32
CA TYR A 105 -11.28 1.42 8.47
C TYR A 105 -9.76 1.25 8.54
N TYR A 106 -9.10 2.16 9.24
CA TYR A 106 -7.67 2.06 9.53
C TYR A 106 -7.40 2.38 10.98
N THR A 107 -6.32 1.81 11.50
CA THR A 107 -5.86 2.03 12.86
C THR A 107 -4.60 2.88 12.88
N VAL A 108 -4.50 3.73 13.89
CA VAL A 108 -3.36 4.63 14.12
C VAL A 108 -2.96 4.55 15.59
N GLU A 109 -1.74 4.96 15.90
CA GLU A 109 -1.34 5.18 17.28
C GLU A 109 -2.12 6.36 17.88
N SER A 110 -2.62 6.22 19.11
CA SER A 110 -3.39 7.29 19.75
C SER A 110 -3.22 7.27 21.27
N VAL A 111 -2.84 8.42 21.82
CA VAL A 111 -2.79 8.65 23.27
C VAL A 111 -4.17 8.95 23.88
N THR A 112 -5.18 9.21 23.04
CA THR A 112 -6.55 9.54 23.48
C THR A 112 -7.50 8.34 23.46
N GLY A 113 -7.02 7.18 22.99
CA GLY A 113 -7.83 5.99 22.78
C GLY A 113 -8.68 6.00 21.48
N LYS A 114 -8.75 7.13 20.78
CA LYS A 114 -9.37 7.22 19.44
C LYS A 114 -8.37 6.77 18.39
N SER A 115 -8.36 5.49 18.06
CA SER A 115 -7.38 4.88 17.17
C SER A 115 -7.96 4.29 15.89
N ILE A 116 -9.29 4.17 15.76
CA ILE A 116 -9.95 3.55 14.60
C ILE A 116 -10.73 4.62 13.83
N PHE A 117 -10.43 4.76 12.54
CA PHE A 117 -11.03 5.77 11.67
C PHE A 117 -11.60 5.11 10.42
N LYS A 118 -12.74 5.60 9.95
CA LYS A 118 -13.33 5.17 8.68
C LYS A 118 -12.56 5.81 7.53
N LEU A 119 -12.22 5.04 6.50
CA LEU A 119 -11.72 5.57 5.24
C LEU A 119 -12.81 6.38 4.56
N VAL A 120 -12.51 7.64 4.30
CA VAL A 120 -13.33 8.57 3.52
C VAL A 120 -12.47 9.14 2.40
N LYS A 121 -13.11 9.60 1.32
CA LYS A 121 -12.40 10.18 0.18
C LYS A 121 -12.19 11.68 0.39
#